data_AF-A0AAU9YND3-F1
#
_entry.id   AF-A0AAU9YND3-F1
#
_cell.length_a   1.000
_cell.length_b   1.000
_cell.length_c   1.000
_cell.angle_alpha   90.00
_cell.angle_beta   90.00
_cell.angle_gamma   90.00
#
_symmetry.space_group_name_H-M   'P 1'
#
loop_
_entity.id
_entity.type
_entity.pdbx_description
1 polymer ?
#
loop_
_entity_poly.entity_id
_entity_poly.type
_entity_poly.pdbx_seq_one_letter_code
_entity_poly.pdbx_strand_id
1 'polypeptide(L)'
;MERQHARTLWYDRPKYVFMEFCVEDSTDVSVLIEDHRIVFSCRNGDGVELCNEIEFYAKVNSKDSQDKRSGRSITCFVRKWKEKVAWPRLTKEDIKPVWLSVDFDNWRDWEGDDEVELAQVEHYAELLNKVSTKRPPPAMDDLDDESDSADATAN
;
A
#
# COMPACT_ATOMS: atom_id res chain seq x y z
N MET A 1 -5.29 -37.50 9.77
CA MET A 1 -4.03 -36.86 9.36
C MET A 1 -4.04 -35.45 9.91
N GLU A 2 -2.96 -35.01 10.54
CA GLU A 2 -2.81 -33.63 11.00
C GLU A 2 -2.73 -32.71 9.77
N ARG A 3 -3.65 -31.74 9.68
CA ARG A 3 -3.64 -30.75 8.59
C ARG A 3 -2.53 -29.74 8.88
N GLN A 4 -1.59 -29.60 7.95
CA GLN A 4 -0.52 -28.62 8.06
C GLN A 4 -1.01 -27.25 7.55
N HIS A 5 -0.35 -26.18 7.97
CA HIS A 5 -0.69 -24.83 7.54
C HIS A 5 0.36 -24.35 6.54
N ALA A 6 -0.08 -23.71 5.46
CA ALA A 6 0.84 -22.99 4.58
C ALA A 6 1.37 -21.76 5.31
N ARG A 7 2.63 -21.39 5.05
CA ARG A 7 3.15 -20.09 5.46
C ARG A 7 2.35 -19.01 4.74
N THR A 8 1.88 -18.02 5.48
CA THR A 8 1.07 -16.93 4.95
C THR A 8 1.72 -15.59 5.26
N LEU A 9 1.91 -14.79 4.22
CA LEU A 9 2.34 -13.40 4.33
C LEU A 9 1.14 -12.47 4.09
N TRP A 10 1.09 -11.34 4.78
CA TRP A 10 0.00 -10.37 4.57
C TRP A 10 0.46 -8.93 4.73
N TYR A 11 -0.23 -8.03 4.05
CA TYR A 11 -0.10 -6.59 4.24
C TYR A 11 -1.41 -5.92 3.82
N ASP A 12 -1.58 -4.64 4.16
CA ASP A 12 -2.75 -3.88 3.75
C ASP A 12 -2.42 -2.62 2.97
N ARG A 13 -3.48 -2.09 2.37
CA ARG A 13 -3.56 -0.83 1.62
C ARG A 13 -4.88 -0.14 1.96
N PRO A 14 -5.10 1.10 1.50
CA PRO A 14 -6.34 1.81 1.79
C PRO A 14 -7.62 1.03 1.43
N LYS A 15 -7.62 0.28 0.32
CA LYS A 15 -8.81 -0.42 -0.19
C LYS A 15 -8.77 -1.93 -0.04
N TYR A 16 -7.58 -2.52 0.04
CA TYR A 16 -7.40 -3.96 -0.04
C TYR A 16 -6.51 -4.47 1.10
N VAL A 17 -6.75 -5.71 1.49
CA VAL A 17 -5.82 -6.53 2.27
C VAL A 17 -5.31 -7.62 1.33
N PHE A 18 -4.01 -7.84 1.35
CA PHE A 18 -3.33 -8.83 0.53
C PHE A 18 -2.87 -9.96 1.43
N MET A 19 -3.07 -11.20 0.99
CA MET A 19 -2.57 -12.39 1.66
C MET A 19 -1.94 -13.30 0.63
N GLU A 20 -0.78 -13.85 0.93
CA GLU A 20 -0.08 -14.79 0.07
C GLU A 20 0.14 -16.10 0.82
N PHE A 21 -0.44 -17.19 0.31
CA PHE A 21 -0.13 -18.55 0.74
C PHE A 21 1.10 -19.04 -0.05
N CYS A 22 2.23 -19.17 0.64
CA CYS A 22 3.51 -19.56 0.05
C CYS A 22 3.58 -21.08 -0.14
N VAL A 23 2.91 -21.58 -1.19
CA VAL A 23 2.96 -23.00 -1.58
C VAL A 23 3.42 -23.10 -3.02
N GLU A 24 4.58 -23.69 -3.23
CA GLU A 24 5.13 -23.97 -4.56
C GLU A 24 4.48 -25.22 -5.16
N ASP A 25 4.32 -25.24 -6.48
CA ASP A 25 3.74 -26.35 -7.26
C ASP A 25 2.42 -26.89 -6.68
N SER A 26 1.58 -25.97 -6.18
CA SER A 26 0.32 -26.31 -5.52
C SER A 26 -0.68 -26.96 -6.47
N THR A 27 -1.32 -28.03 -6.01
CA THR A 27 -2.43 -28.72 -6.69
C THR A 27 -3.69 -28.70 -5.83
N ASP A 28 -4.85 -29.02 -6.41
CA ASP A 28 -6.15 -29.06 -5.72
C ASP A 28 -6.49 -27.78 -4.92
N VAL A 29 -6.09 -26.61 -5.46
CA VAL A 29 -6.24 -25.32 -4.78
C VAL A 29 -7.71 -24.90 -4.69
N SER A 30 -8.19 -24.73 -3.46
CA SER A 30 -9.51 -24.21 -3.11
C SER A 30 -9.35 -22.96 -2.24
N VAL A 31 -10.07 -21.89 -2.62
CA VAL A 31 -10.10 -20.63 -1.88
C VAL A 31 -11.55 -20.23 -1.71
N LEU A 32 -11.99 -20.13 -0.45
CA LEU A 32 -13.32 -19.64 -0.08
C LEU A 32 -13.16 -18.32 0.68
N ILE A 33 -13.62 -17.23 0.07
CA ILE A 33 -13.64 -15.91 0.70
C ILE A 33 -15.06 -15.58 1.10
N GLU A 34 -15.29 -15.42 2.39
CA GLU A 34 -16.53 -14.94 2.99
C GLU A 34 -16.33 -13.55 3.58
N ASP A 35 -17.42 -12.87 3.95
CA ASP A 35 -17.37 -11.49 4.48
C ASP A 35 -16.56 -11.35 5.78
N HIS A 36 -16.34 -12.44 6.51
CA HIS A 36 -15.65 -12.44 7.80
C HIS A 36 -14.54 -13.50 7.93
N ARG A 37 -14.33 -14.34 6.92
CA ARG A 37 -13.22 -15.29 6.94
C ARG A 37 -12.73 -15.65 5.55
N ILE A 38 -11.55 -16.23 5.51
CA ILE A 38 -11.05 -16.97 4.36
C ILE A 38 -10.67 -18.40 4.79
N VAL A 39 -11.00 -19.35 3.91
CA VAL A 39 -10.54 -20.74 4.02
C VAL A 39 -9.74 -21.06 2.76
N PHE A 40 -8.49 -21.45 2.97
CA PHE A 40 -7.58 -21.90 1.91
C PHE A 40 -7.25 -23.37 2.14
N SER A 41 -7.26 -24.17 1.07
CA SER A 41 -6.71 -25.51 1.08
C SER A 41 -6.03 -25.86 -0.24
N CYS A 42 -5.00 -26.68 -0.17
CA CYS A 42 -4.30 -27.23 -1.34
C CYS A 42 -3.49 -28.48 -0.98
N ARG A 43 -2.82 -29.06 -1.97
CA ARG A 43 -1.78 -30.06 -1.81
C ARG A 43 -0.46 -29.53 -2.37
N ASN A 44 0.65 -29.70 -1.65
CA ASN A 44 1.99 -29.28 -2.13
C ASN A 44 2.61 -30.35 -3.06
N GLY A 45 3.80 -30.08 -3.61
CA GLY A 45 4.52 -31.02 -4.49
C GLY A 45 4.84 -32.39 -3.85
N ASP A 46 4.96 -32.45 -2.52
CA ASP A 46 5.20 -33.70 -1.78
C ASP A 46 3.92 -34.50 -1.48
N GLY A 47 2.75 -33.98 -1.90
CA GLY A 47 1.46 -34.60 -1.67
C GLY A 47 0.83 -34.29 -0.30
N VAL A 48 1.43 -33.40 0.49
CA VAL A 48 0.93 -32.98 1.81
C VAL A 48 -0.23 -32.01 1.67
N GLU A 49 -1.31 -32.26 2.41
CA GLU A 49 -2.47 -31.38 2.46
C GLU A 49 -2.24 -30.21 3.41
N LEU A 50 -2.40 -29.00 2.88
CA LEU A 50 -2.28 -27.73 3.58
C LEU A 50 -3.66 -27.08 3.70
N CYS A 51 -3.95 -26.52 4.87
CA CYS A 51 -5.19 -25.81 5.15
C CYS A 51 -4.94 -24.62 6.07
N ASN A 52 -5.54 -23.48 5.75
CA ASN A 52 -5.51 -22.28 6.58
C ASN A 52 -6.92 -21.71 6.69
N GLU A 53 -7.33 -21.36 7.90
CA GLU A 53 -8.56 -20.61 8.16
C GLU A 53 -8.21 -19.36 8.95
N ILE A 54 -8.71 -18.21 8.49
CA ILE A 54 -8.46 -16.90 9.08
C ILE A 54 -9.80 -16.18 9.22
N GLU A 55 -10.20 -15.89 10.44
CA GLU A 55 -11.27 -14.92 10.71
C GLU A 55 -10.69 -13.50 10.62
N PHE A 56 -11.29 -12.66 9.78
CA PHE A 56 -10.79 -11.32 9.50
C PHE A 56 -11.00 -10.35 10.67
N TYR A 57 -10.04 -9.43 10.85
CA TYR A 57 -10.11 -8.32 11.78
C TYR A 57 -11.39 -7.49 11.63
N ALA A 58 -11.79 -7.22 10.38
CA ALA A 58 -13.01 -6.51 10.07
C ALA A 58 -13.71 -7.11 8.84
N LYS A 59 -14.95 -6.67 8.60
CA LYS A 59 -15.73 -7.11 7.44
C LYS A 59 -15.03 -6.78 6.12
N VAL A 60 -15.13 -7.70 5.17
CA VAL A 60 -14.65 -7.56 3.79
C VAL A 60 -15.80 -7.70 2.80
N ASN A 61 -15.59 -7.30 1.55
CA ASN A 61 -16.51 -7.56 0.45
C ASN A 61 -16.05 -8.80 -0.32
N SER A 62 -16.63 -9.95 0.02
CA SER A 62 -16.33 -11.24 -0.61
C SER A 62 -16.53 -11.23 -2.13
N LYS A 63 -17.53 -10.49 -2.63
CA LYS A 63 -17.88 -10.44 -4.07
C LYS A 63 -16.90 -9.65 -4.93
N ASP A 64 -16.16 -8.72 -4.31
CA ASP A 64 -15.11 -7.91 -4.96
C ASP A 64 -13.71 -8.37 -4.57
N SER A 65 -13.60 -9.58 -3.99
CA SER A 65 -12.35 -10.21 -3.61
C SER A 65 -12.02 -11.35 -4.56
N GLN A 66 -10.73 -11.56 -4.85
CA GLN A 66 -10.28 -12.55 -5.83
C GLN A 66 -8.96 -13.19 -5.40
N ASP A 67 -8.66 -14.38 -5.91
CA ASP A 67 -7.33 -15.00 -5.82
C ASP A 67 -6.62 -15.03 -7.19
N LYS A 68 -5.30 -14.94 -7.16
CA LYS A 68 -4.40 -15.17 -8.28
C LYS A 68 -3.45 -16.29 -7.93
N ARG A 69 -3.31 -17.25 -8.83
CA ARG A 69 -2.44 -18.40 -8.67
C ARG A 69 -1.18 -18.23 -9.52
N SER A 70 -0.04 -18.59 -8.96
CA SER A 70 1.23 -18.72 -9.64
C SER A 70 1.86 -20.08 -9.32
N GLY A 71 2.96 -20.44 -9.98
CA GLY A 71 3.70 -21.66 -9.63
C GLY A 71 4.37 -21.59 -8.25
N ARG A 72 4.46 -20.40 -7.63
CA ARG A 72 5.18 -20.18 -6.37
C ARG A 72 4.28 -19.92 -5.16
N SER A 73 3.06 -19.46 -5.42
CA SER A 73 2.15 -19.00 -4.36
C SER A 73 0.74 -18.73 -4.89
N ILE A 74 -0.19 -18.61 -3.94
CA ILE A 74 -1.57 -18.16 -4.17
C ILE A 74 -1.74 -16.82 -3.44
N THR A 75 -2.01 -15.75 -4.20
CA THR A 75 -2.24 -14.41 -3.65
C THR A 75 -3.73 -14.08 -3.65
N CYS A 76 -4.28 -13.74 -2.51
CA CYS A 76 -5.64 -13.26 -2.35
C CYS A 76 -5.66 -11.73 -2.20
N PHE A 77 -6.55 -11.09 -2.96
CA PHE A 77 -6.84 -9.66 -2.96
C PHE A 77 -8.22 -9.49 -2.31
N VAL A 78 -8.24 -9.06 -1.05
CA VAL A 78 -9.47 -8.99 -0.26
C VAL A 78 -9.91 -7.53 -0.15
N ARG A 79 -11.07 -7.19 -0.70
CA ARG A 79 -11.62 -5.82 -0.67
C ARG A 79 -12.12 -5.50 0.73
N LYS A 80 -11.58 -4.46 1.37
CA LYS A 80 -12.08 -3.98 2.66
C LYS A 80 -13.51 -3.47 2.51
N TRP A 81 -14.38 -3.74 3.50
CA TRP A 81 -15.71 -3.14 3.53
C TRP A 81 -15.65 -1.64 3.83
N LYS A 82 -14.78 -1.26 4.77
CA LYS A 82 -14.49 0.15 5.09
C LYS A 82 -13.08 0.48 4.58
N GLU A 83 -13.03 1.32 3.55
CA GLU A 83 -11.78 1.82 2.97
C GLU A 83 -11.12 2.85 3.87
N LYS A 84 -9.83 3.10 3.65
CA LYS A 84 -9.00 4.05 4.39
C LYS A 84 -8.99 3.79 5.91
N VAL A 85 -9.07 2.51 6.30
CA VAL A 85 -8.87 2.07 7.69
C VAL A 85 -7.71 1.09 7.76
N ALA A 86 -6.69 1.45 8.53
CA ALA A 86 -5.53 0.60 8.77
C ALA A 86 -5.94 -0.65 9.56
N TRP A 87 -5.42 -1.80 9.14
CA TRP A 87 -5.61 -3.05 9.87
C TRP A 87 -4.39 -3.30 10.75
N PRO A 88 -4.51 -3.21 12.09
CA PRO A 88 -3.37 -3.46 12.98
C PRO A 88 -2.97 -4.95 12.99
N ARG A 89 -3.88 -5.83 12.58
CA ARG A 89 -3.70 -7.27 12.42
C ARG A 89 -4.66 -7.79 11.36
N LEU A 90 -4.36 -8.98 10.84
CA LEU A 90 -5.24 -9.66 9.88
C LEU A 90 -6.40 -10.38 10.57
N THR A 91 -6.15 -10.93 11.75
CA THR A 91 -7.06 -11.79 12.49
C THR A 91 -8.01 -11.00 13.38
N LYS A 92 -9.23 -11.51 13.56
CA LYS A 92 -10.20 -10.97 14.53
C LYS A 92 -9.62 -10.92 15.94
N GLU A 93 -9.18 -12.08 16.41
CA GLU A 93 -8.53 -12.24 17.71
C GLU A 93 -7.08 -11.77 17.66
N ASP A 94 -6.57 -11.28 18.79
CA ASP A 94 -5.18 -10.85 18.95
C ASP A 94 -4.26 -12.04 19.26
N ILE A 95 -4.37 -13.07 18.41
CA ILE A 95 -3.52 -14.25 18.42
C ILE A 95 -2.74 -14.22 17.12
N LYS A 96 -1.42 -14.41 17.20
CA LYS A 96 -0.54 -14.48 16.05
C LYS A 96 -0.18 -15.95 15.77
N PRO A 97 -0.86 -16.64 14.83
CA PRO A 97 -0.48 -17.98 14.45
C PRO A 97 0.96 -18.03 13.96
N VAL A 98 1.68 -19.10 14.27
CA VAL A 98 3.10 -19.27 13.92
C VAL A 98 3.35 -19.24 12.40
N TRP A 99 2.35 -19.59 11.61
CA TRP A 99 2.41 -19.63 10.14
C TRP A 99 2.03 -18.30 9.48
N LEU A 100 1.55 -17.30 10.23
CA LEU A 100 1.10 -16.01 9.71
C LEU A 100 2.12 -14.90 10.05
N SER A 101 2.59 -14.17 9.03
CA SER A 101 3.57 -13.09 9.20
C SER A 101 3.26 -11.89 8.30
N VAL A 102 3.76 -10.71 8.68
CA VAL A 102 3.66 -9.50 7.86
C VAL A 102 4.62 -9.62 6.67
N ASP A 103 4.14 -9.23 5.49
CA ASP A 103 4.96 -9.05 4.29
C ASP A 103 5.68 -7.70 4.37
N PHE A 104 6.90 -7.70 4.91
CA PHE A 104 7.69 -6.47 5.07
C PHE A 104 8.18 -5.88 3.74
N ASP A 105 8.28 -6.68 2.67
CA ASP A 105 8.72 -6.20 1.37
C ASP A 105 7.65 -5.30 0.73
N ASN A 106 6.37 -5.66 0.92
CA ASN A 106 5.23 -4.90 0.42
C ASN A 106 4.60 -3.97 1.46
N TRP A 107 4.93 -4.06 2.75
CA TRP A 107 4.32 -3.22 3.77
C TRP A 107 4.66 -1.72 3.59
N ARG A 108 3.67 -0.86 3.83
CA ARG A 108 3.78 0.60 3.77
C ARG A 108 2.91 1.20 4.86
N ASP A 109 3.41 2.22 5.55
CA ASP A 109 2.61 3.06 6.43
C ASP A 109 1.89 4.11 5.59
N TRP A 110 0.61 3.86 5.29
CA TRP A 110 -0.19 4.69 4.38
C TRP A 110 -1.23 5.56 5.12
N GLU A 111 -1.36 5.43 6.45
CA GLU A 111 -2.43 6.06 7.25
C GLU A 111 -2.31 7.60 7.34
N GLY A 112 -1.22 8.20 6.85
CA GLY A 112 -1.00 9.65 6.79
C GLY A 112 -0.80 10.25 5.39
N ASP A 113 -0.85 9.46 4.32
CA ASP A 113 -0.59 9.95 2.95
C ASP A 113 -1.59 11.03 2.53
N ASP A 114 -2.86 10.92 2.95
CA ASP A 114 -3.90 11.91 2.62
C ASP A 114 -3.59 13.31 3.22
N GLU A 115 -3.00 13.38 4.42
CA GLU A 115 -2.63 14.67 5.05
C GLU A 115 -1.45 15.32 4.35
N VAL A 116 -0.47 14.51 3.92
CA VAL A 116 0.70 14.99 3.17
C VAL A 116 0.30 15.50 1.79
N GLU A 117 -0.62 14.80 1.11
CA GLU A 117 -1.14 15.22 -0.19
C GLU A 117 -1.93 16.53 -0.08
N LEU A 118 -2.79 16.68 0.93
CA LEU A 118 -3.53 17.92 1.20
C LEU A 118 -2.60 19.10 1.46
N ALA A 119 -1.58 18.92 2.31
CA ALA A 119 -0.60 19.96 2.62
C ALA A 119 0.21 20.37 1.37
N GLN A 120 0.56 19.43 0.50
CA GLN A 120 1.22 19.74 -0.77
C GLN A 120 0.29 20.54 -1.68
N VAL A 121 -0.97 20.13 -1.86
CA VAL A 121 -1.95 20.84 -2.69
C VAL A 121 -2.15 22.27 -2.20
N GLU A 122 -2.27 22.48 -0.88
CA GLU A 122 -2.40 23.81 -0.28
C GLU A 122 -1.17 24.68 -0.58
N HIS A 123 0.04 24.12 -0.42
CA HIS A 123 1.28 24.82 -0.74
C HIS A 123 1.38 25.23 -2.23
N TYR A 124 0.99 24.34 -3.15
CA TYR A 124 0.94 24.66 -4.58
C TYR A 124 -0.08 25.76 -4.89
N ALA A 125 -1.26 25.73 -4.25
CA ALA A 125 -2.26 26.77 -4.40
C ALA A 125 -1.77 28.14 -3.89
N GLU A 126 -1.04 28.17 -2.76
CA GLU A 126 -0.40 29.40 -2.28
C GLU A 126 0.63 29.96 -3.27
N LEU A 127 1.47 29.11 -3.85
CA LEU A 127 2.46 29.54 -4.85
C LEU A 127 1.78 30.13 -6.08
N LEU A 128 0.72 29.50 -6.59
CA LEU A 128 -0.06 30.03 -7.71
C LEU A 128 -0.70 31.38 -7.37
N ASN A 129 -1.24 31.55 -6.16
CA ASN A 129 -1.80 32.83 -5.71
C ASN A 129 -0.72 33.92 -5.59
N LYS A 130 0.48 33.59 -5.10
CA LYS A 130 1.64 34.50 -5.02
C LYS A 130 2.15 34.93 -6.40
N VAL A 131 2.08 34.04 -7.40
CA VAL A 131 2.49 34.36 -8.79
C VAL A 131 1.37 35.10 -9.56
N SER A 132 0.10 34.92 -9.16
CA SER A 132 -1.06 35.59 -9.76
C SER A 132 -1.23 37.07 -9.34
N THR A 133 -0.47 37.55 -8.36
CA THR A 133 -0.41 39.00 -8.08
C THR A 133 0.22 39.71 -9.29
N LYS A 134 -0.65 40.29 -10.11
CA LYS A 134 -0.35 41.05 -11.33
C LYS A 134 0.58 42.23 -11.05
N ARG A 135 1.88 41.98 -10.94
CA ARG A 135 2.89 42.99 -11.24
C ARG A 135 3.18 42.92 -12.75
N PRO A 136 3.46 44.06 -13.40
CA PRO A 136 3.95 44.04 -14.77
C PRO A 136 5.15 43.09 -14.85
N PRO A 137 5.30 42.32 -15.94
CA PRO A 137 6.54 41.60 -16.20
C PRO A 137 7.71 42.60 -16.08
N PRO A 138 8.79 42.26 -15.35
CA PRO A 138 9.95 43.13 -15.26
C PRO A 138 10.43 43.49 -16.67
N ALA A 139 10.71 44.77 -16.89
CA ALA A 139 11.16 45.27 -18.17
C ALA A 139 12.69 45.17 -18.27
N MET A 140 13.24 45.13 -19.49
CA MET A 140 14.69 45.20 -19.71
C MET A 140 15.34 46.50 -19.17
N ASP A 141 14.55 47.51 -18.84
CA ASP A 141 14.95 48.79 -18.22
C ASP A 141 15.23 48.66 -16.71
N ASP A 142 14.82 47.56 -16.07
CA ASP A 142 15.04 47.29 -14.64
C ASP A 142 16.40 46.58 -14.39
N LEU A 143 17.21 46.42 -15.43
CA LEU A 143 18.59 45.95 -15.33
C LEU A 143 19.47 47.16 -14.99
N ASP A 144 19.57 47.48 -13.70
CA ASP A 144 20.63 48.36 -13.21
C ASP A 144 21.97 47.67 -13.54
N ASP A 145 22.55 48.08 -14.67
CA ASP A 145 23.89 47.73 -15.11
C ASP A 145 24.87 48.36 -14.11
N GLU A 146 25.18 47.65 -13.02
CA GLU A 146 26.36 47.93 -12.19
C GLU A 146 27.62 47.64 -13.01
N SER A 147 27.83 48.45 -14.06
CA SER A 147 29.10 48.56 -14.77
C SER A 147 30.01 49.45 -13.93
N ASP A 148 30.82 48.76 -13.15
CA ASP A 148 31.97 49.24 -12.40
C ASP A 148 32.88 50.09 -13.32
N SER A 149 32.76 51.42 -13.26
CA SER A 149 33.67 52.35 -13.93
C SER A 149 34.65 52.90 -12.91
N ALA A 150 35.66 52.10 -12.60
CA ALA A 150 36.87 52.58 -11.95
C ALA A 150 37.68 53.48 -12.91
N ASP A 151 37.99 54.68 -12.41
CA ASP A 151 39.34 55.24 -12.29
C ASP A 151 39.76 56.51 -13.10
N ALA A 152 40.58 57.31 -12.41
CA ALA A 152 41.70 58.13 -12.87
C ALA A 152 41.58 59.67 -13.03
N THR A 153 42.10 60.35 -12.00
CA THR A 153 43.16 61.42 -12.02
C THR A 153 42.90 62.89 -12.45
N ALA A 154 43.35 63.77 -11.53
CA ALA A 154 44.16 64.99 -11.69
C ALA A 154 43.54 66.31 -12.22
N ASN A 155 43.41 67.31 -11.32
CA ASN A 155 44.40 68.40 -11.17
C ASN A 155 44.20 69.16 -9.85
#